data_AF-A0A968G9P0-F1
#
_entry.id   AF-A0A968G9P0-F1
#
_cell.length_a   1.000
_cell.length_b   1.000
_cell.length_c   1.000
_cell.angle_alpha   90.00
_cell.angle_beta   90.00
_cell.angle_gamma   90.00
#
_symmetry.space_group_name_H-M   'P 1'
#
loop_
_entity.id
_entity.type
_entity.pdbx_description
1 polymer ?
#
loop_
_entity_poly.entity_id
_entity_poly.type
_entity_poly.pdbx_seq_one_letter_code
_entity_poly.pdbx_strand_id
1 'polypeptide(L)'
;MDAIRRELSFYGIETIYTFLRKRVNIQQKNLDWSDRRTAQQENIYISKKNMSIVTGQKWLILDDIYTTGATLYQSAKVLHECGASEVRSISLSIAIPPTMKNHMI
;
A
#
# COMPACT_ATOMS: atom_id res chain seq x y z
N MET A 1 5.57 11.46 -7.52
CA MET A 1 6.54 10.42 -7.10
C MET A 1 7.97 10.94 -7.03
N ASP A 2 8.37 11.88 -7.89
CA ASP A 2 9.75 12.40 -7.90
C ASP A 2 10.15 13.13 -6.62
N ALA A 3 9.23 13.84 -5.97
CA ALA A 3 9.49 14.47 -4.67
C ALA A 3 9.80 13.44 -3.57
N ILE A 4 9.02 12.36 -3.48
CA ILE A 4 9.24 11.27 -2.52
C ILE A 4 10.55 10.54 -2.85
N ARG A 5 10.83 10.30 -4.14
CA ARG A 5 12.09 9.66 -4.57
C ARG A 5 13.31 10.49 -4.21
N ARG A 6 13.27 11.81 -4.42
CA ARG A 6 14.35 12.72 -4.04
C ARG A 6 14.58 12.72 -2.53
N GLU A 7 13.50 12.77 -1.76
CA GLU A 7 13.58 12.74 -0.30
C GLU A 7 14.15 11.41 0.20
N LEU A 8 13.67 10.28 -0.31
CA LEU A 8 14.19 8.96 0.06
C LEU A 8 15.65 8.76 -0.36
N SER A 9 16.06 9.34 -1.49
CA SER A 9 17.47 9.32 -1.92
C SER A 9 18.39 10.05 -0.93
N PHE A 10 17.92 11.10 -0.24
CA PHE A 10 18.70 11.76 0.82
C PHE A 10 19.01 10.80 1.98
N TYR A 11 18.11 9.86 2.26
CA TYR A 11 18.30 8.80 3.26
C TYR A 11 18.99 7.54 2.71
N GLY A 12 19.56 7.59 1.51
CA GLY A 12 20.24 6.44 0.89
C GLY A 12 19.29 5.37 0.33
N ILE A 13 17.99 5.66 0.21
CA ILE A 13 17.02 4.75 -0.42
C ILE A 13 16.95 5.08 -1.91
N GLU A 14 17.77 4.40 -2.68
CA GLU A 14 17.94 4.69 -4.11
C GLU A 14 16.92 3.97 -5.01
N THR A 15 16.40 2.83 -4.52
CA THR A 15 15.52 1.97 -5.33
C THR A 15 14.08 2.03 -4.84
N ILE A 16 13.23 2.70 -5.62
CA ILE A 16 11.79 2.77 -5.36
C ILE A 16 11.05 2.22 -6.57
N TYR A 17 10.19 1.25 -6.29
CA TYR A 17 9.34 0.64 -7.29
C TYR A 17 7.90 1.10 -7.13
N THR A 18 7.30 1.33 -8.29
CA THR A 18 5.97 1.91 -8.40
C THR A 18 5.16 1.04 -9.35
N PHE A 19 5.36 -0.29 -9.31
CA PHE A 19 4.82 -1.24 -10.28
C PHE A 19 3.54 -1.95 -9.80
N LEU A 20 3.17 -1.81 -8.54
CA LEU A 20 1.87 -2.27 -8.07
C LEU A 20 0.80 -1.39 -8.72
N ARG A 21 -0.23 -2.02 -9.26
CA ARG A 21 -1.28 -1.36 -10.02
C ARG A 21 -2.63 -1.77 -9.46
N LYS A 22 -3.59 -0.85 -9.52
CA LYS A 22 -5.00 -1.14 -9.27
C LYS A 22 -5.69 -1.48 -10.58
N ARG A 23 -6.56 -2.49 -10.60
CA ARG A 23 -7.39 -2.84 -11.77
C ARG A 23 -8.47 -1.80 -11.99
N VAL A 24 -9.11 -1.38 -10.90
CA VAL A 24 -10.20 -0.40 -10.88
C VAL A 24 -9.94 0.64 -9.80
N ASN A 25 -10.23 1.90 -10.11
CA ASN A 25 -10.20 2.98 -9.13
C ASN A 25 -11.58 3.07 -8.44
N ILE A 26 -11.69 2.45 -7.26
CA ILE A 26 -12.94 2.41 -6.49
C ILE A 26 -12.91 3.53 -5.43
N GLN A 27 -13.85 4.46 -5.49
CA GLN A 27 -13.95 5.55 -4.53
C GLN A 27 -14.29 5.00 -3.12
N GLN A 28 -13.45 5.28 -2.14
CA GLN A 28 -13.56 4.70 -0.79
C GLN A 28 -14.29 5.62 0.22
N LYS A 29 -14.61 6.87 -0.17
CA LYS A 29 -15.10 7.92 0.75
C LYS A 29 -16.38 7.51 1.49
N ASN A 30 -17.27 6.81 0.82
CA ASN A 30 -18.59 6.43 1.34
C ASN A 30 -18.71 4.95 1.73
N LEU A 31 -17.62 4.18 1.61
CA LEU A 31 -17.60 2.77 1.96
C LEU A 31 -17.27 2.60 3.44
N ASP A 32 -17.92 1.63 4.09
CA ASP A 32 -17.59 1.23 5.45
C ASP A 32 -16.31 0.38 5.51
N TRP A 33 -15.93 -0.08 6.70
CA TRP A 33 -14.69 -0.84 6.86
C TRP A 33 -14.68 -2.15 6.07
N SER A 34 -15.79 -2.90 6.10
CA SER A 34 -15.96 -4.17 5.37
C SER A 34 -15.98 -3.95 3.87
N ASP A 35 -16.73 -2.97 3.40
CA ASP A 35 -16.87 -2.65 1.98
C ASP A 35 -15.54 -2.21 1.38
N ARG A 36 -14.75 -1.42 2.12
CA ARG A 36 -13.39 -1.04 1.70
C ARG A 36 -12.48 -2.25 1.56
N ARG A 37 -12.61 -3.24 2.46
CA ARG A 37 -11.82 -4.48 2.39
C ARG A 37 -12.20 -5.31 1.17
N THR A 38 -13.50 -5.52 0.95
CA THR A 38 -14.03 -6.26 -0.19
C THR A 38 -13.68 -5.57 -1.51
N ALA A 39 -13.83 -4.25 -1.60
CA ALA A 39 -13.50 -3.48 -2.79
C ALA A 39 -12.04 -3.61 -3.24
N GLN A 40 -11.10 -3.81 -2.30
CA GLN A 40 -9.69 -3.96 -2.64
C GLN A 40 -9.27 -5.40 -2.93
N GLN A 41 -10.13 -6.39 -2.65
CA GLN A 41 -9.83 -7.79 -2.92
C GLN A 41 -9.52 -7.99 -4.40
N GLU A 42 -8.35 -8.56 -4.70
CA GLU A 42 -7.86 -8.83 -6.07
C GLU A 42 -7.74 -7.60 -6.99
N ASN A 43 -7.95 -6.40 -6.43
CA ASN A 43 -7.85 -5.15 -7.17
C ASN A 43 -6.38 -4.75 -7.40
N ILE A 44 -5.45 -5.27 -6.61
CA ILE A 44 -4.02 -4.97 -6.74
C ILE A 44 -3.33 -6.09 -7.53
N TYR A 45 -2.43 -5.72 -8.44
CA TYR A 45 -1.64 -6.67 -9.22
C TYR A 45 -0.27 -6.10 -9.59
N ILE A 46 0.61 -7.01 -10.04
CA ILE A 46 1.89 -6.71 -10.67
C ILE A 46 1.91 -7.31 -12.08
N SER A 47 2.48 -6.60 -13.05
CA SER A 47 2.65 -7.14 -14.40
C SER A 47 3.72 -8.23 -14.42
N LYS A 48 3.53 -9.29 -15.22
CA LYS A 48 4.47 -10.43 -15.35
C LYS A 48 5.93 -10.01 -15.51
N LYS A 49 6.22 -8.97 -16.29
CA LYS A 49 7.58 -8.44 -16.51
C LYS A 49 8.32 -7.97 -15.24
N ASN A 50 7.61 -7.68 -14.16
CA ASN A 50 8.18 -7.21 -12.90
C ASN A 50 8.23 -8.31 -11.84
N MET A 51 7.70 -9.52 -12.10
CA MET A 51 7.70 -10.60 -11.12
C MET A 51 9.12 -11.02 -10.72
N SER A 52 10.04 -11.08 -11.69
CA SER A 52 11.45 -11.43 -11.45
C SER A 52 12.17 -10.44 -10.55
N ILE A 53 11.72 -9.18 -10.50
CA ILE A 53 12.27 -8.16 -9.59
C ILE A 53 11.89 -8.49 -8.13
N VAL A 54 10.73 -9.10 -7.92
CA VAL A 54 10.17 -9.38 -6.60
C VAL A 54 10.73 -10.64 -5.98
N THR A 55 10.93 -11.68 -6.79
CA THR A 55 11.28 -13.04 -6.32
C THR A 55 12.56 -13.06 -5.49
N GLY A 56 12.50 -13.66 -4.30
CA GLY A 56 13.62 -13.78 -3.36
C GLY A 56 13.92 -12.52 -2.55
N GLN A 57 13.38 -11.37 -2.93
CA GLN A 57 13.72 -10.07 -2.33
C GLN A 57 12.85 -9.72 -1.12
N LYS A 58 13.39 -8.87 -0.26
CA LYS A 58 12.66 -8.25 0.86
C LYS A 58 12.07 -6.93 0.42
N TRP A 59 10.83 -6.67 0.83
CA TRP A 59 10.07 -5.50 0.39
C TRP A 59 9.55 -4.70 1.58
N LEU A 60 9.63 -3.37 1.43
CA LEU A 60 8.98 -2.42 2.32
C LEU A 60 7.97 -1.62 1.50
N ILE A 61 6.69 -1.77 1.82
CA ILE A 61 5.60 -1.00 1.22
C ILE A 61 5.51 0.34 1.94
N LEU A 62 5.48 1.43 1.18
CA LEU A 62 5.21 2.77 1.68
C LEU A 62 3.82 3.19 1.20
N ASP A 63 2.95 3.58 2.13
CA ASP A 63 1.62 4.11 1.84
C ASP A 63 1.41 5.42 2.59
N ASP A 64 0.66 6.36 2.01
CA ASP A 64 0.43 7.67 2.63
C ASP A 64 -0.60 7.59 3.77
N ILE A 65 -1.60 6.71 3.64
CA ILE A 65 -2.70 6.63 4.60
C ILE A 65 -3.06 5.20 5.01
N TYR A 66 -2.98 4.92 6.31
CA TYR A 66 -3.51 3.69 6.88
C TYR A 66 -4.96 3.88 7.34
N THR A 67 -5.88 3.15 6.72
CA THR A 67 -7.29 3.12 7.15
C THR A 67 -7.70 1.73 7.60
N THR A 68 -8.24 0.89 6.71
CA THR A 68 -8.62 -0.49 7.01
C THR A 68 -7.48 -1.49 6.85
N GLY A 69 -6.33 -1.01 6.35
CA GLY A 69 -5.20 -1.85 5.95
C GLY A 69 -5.42 -2.66 4.67
N ALA A 70 -6.59 -2.56 4.01
CA ALA A 70 -6.92 -3.39 2.86
C ALA A 70 -5.94 -3.24 1.69
N THR A 71 -5.53 -2.01 1.37
CA THR A 71 -4.56 -1.72 0.30
C THR A 71 -3.19 -2.31 0.61
N LEU A 72 -2.68 -2.14 1.83
CA LEU A 72 -1.41 -2.74 2.25
C LEU A 72 -1.46 -4.26 2.25
N TYR A 73 -2.53 -4.85 2.78
CA TYR A 73 -2.71 -6.29 2.83
C TYR A 73 -2.69 -6.92 1.44
N GLN A 74 -3.46 -6.36 0.50
CA GLN A 74 -3.51 -6.88 -0.88
C GLN A 74 -2.19 -6.66 -1.63
N SER A 75 -1.51 -5.54 -1.36
CA SER A 75 -0.17 -5.28 -1.91
C SER A 75 0.84 -6.32 -1.42
N ALA A 76 0.85 -6.61 -0.11
CA ALA A 76 1.73 -7.61 0.48
C ALA A 76 1.41 -9.03 -0.02
N LYS A 77 0.12 -9.37 -0.13
CA LYS A 77 -0.33 -10.64 -0.71
C LYS A 77 0.24 -10.83 -2.12
N VAL A 78 0.09 -9.84 -3.01
CA VAL A 78 0.63 -9.89 -4.38
C VAL A 78 2.14 -10.04 -4.41
N LEU A 79 2.88 -9.35 -3.54
CA LEU A 79 4.33 -9.48 -3.45
C LEU A 79 4.76 -10.88 -3.00
N HIS A 80 4.08 -11.45 -2.00
CA HIS A 80 4.32 -12.83 -1.56
C HIS A 80 3.98 -13.86 -2.64
N GLU A 81 2.85 -13.69 -3.35
CA GLU A 81 2.48 -14.54 -4.49
C GLU A 81 3.51 -14.50 -5.62
N CYS A 82 4.27 -13.40 -5.74
CA CYS A 82 5.39 -13.26 -6.69
C CYS A 82 6.73 -13.74 -6.13
N GLY A 83 6.75 -14.30 -4.93
CA GLY A 83 7.92 -14.91 -4.31
C GLY A 83 8.78 -13.97 -3.47
N ALA A 84 8.24 -12.85 -2.97
CA ALA A 84 8.94 -12.03 -1.98
C ALA A 84 9.28 -12.85 -0.72
N SER A 85 10.52 -12.74 -0.23
CA SER A 85 10.99 -13.47 0.96
C SER A 85 10.51 -12.83 2.27
N GLU A 86 10.30 -11.52 2.27
CA GLU A 86 9.77 -10.77 3.39
C GLU A 86 9.01 -9.54 2.88
N VAL A 87 7.87 -9.22 3.47
CA VAL A 87 7.13 -7.98 3.17
C VAL A 87 6.78 -7.27 4.47
N ARG A 88 7.19 -6.01 4.58
CA ARG A 88 6.79 -5.09 5.65
C ARG A 88 6.07 -3.87 5.07
N SER A 89 5.42 -3.10 5.92
CA SER A 89 4.75 -1.85 5.51
C SER A 89 4.94 -0.73 6.52
N ILE A 90 5.09 0.49 6.04
CA ILE A 90 5.06 1.72 6.83
C ILE A 90 4.02 2.66 6.21
N SER A 91 3.25 3.32 7.07
CA SER A 91 2.34 4.39 6.69
C SER A 91 2.55 5.61 7.56
N LEU A 92 2.52 6.80 6.94
CA LEU A 92 2.67 8.07 7.62
C LEU A 92 1.31 8.73 7.80
N SER A 93 0.49 8.18 8.70
CA SER A 93 -0.87 8.65 8.93
C SER A 93 -1.17 8.91 10.40
N ILE A 94 -1.97 9.95 10.66
CA ILE A 94 -2.48 10.23 12.00
C ILE A 94 -3.65 9.28 12.29
N ALA A 95 -3.51 8.46 13.33
CA ALA A 95 -4.63 7.72 13.86
C ALA A 95 -5.56 8.70 14.59
N ILE A 96 -6.74 8.98 14.02
CA ILE A 96 -7.78 9.73 14.73
C ILE A 96 -8.68 8.71 15.43
N PRO A 97 -8.65 8.62 16.78
CA PRO A 97 -9.48 7.69 17.52
C PRO A 97 -10.97 7.99 17.27
N PRO A 98 -11.84 6.96 17.23
CA PRO A 98 -13.28 7.14 17.02
C PRO A 98 -13.93 8.12 18.02
N THR A 99 -13.38 8.22 19.23
CA THR A 99 -13.85 9.09 20.31
C THR A 99 -13.73 10.58 20.02
N MET A 100 -12.93 11.01 19.02
CA MET A 100 -12.82 12.43 18.65
C MET A 100 -13.89 12.90 17.64
N LYS A 101 -14.75 12.02 17.10
CA LYS A 101 -15.80 12.45 16.16
C LYS A 101 -16.96 13.21 16.82
N ASN A 102 -17.15 13.09 18.13
CA ASN A 102 -18.27 13.71 18.85
C ASN A 102 -17.99 15.11 19.45
N HIS A 103 -16.78 15.65 19.29
CA HIS A 103 -16.40 16.96 19.87
C HIS A 103 -16.04 18.02 18.81
N MET A 104 -16.37 17.80 17.53
CA MET A 104 -16.09 18.74 16.44
C MET A 104 -17.32 19.05 15.57
N ILE A 105 -18.51 19.07 16.17
CA ILE A 105 -19.72 19.67 15.59
C ILE A 105 -20.13 20.88 16.41
#